data_AF-C6TFS1-F1
#
_entry.id   AF-C6TFS1-F1
#
_cell.length_a   1.000
_cell.length_b   1.000
_cell.length_c   1.000
_cell.angle_alpha   90.00
_cell.angle_beta   90.00
_cell.angle_gamma   90.00
#
_symmetry.space_group_name_H-M   'P 1'
#
loop_
_entity.id
_entity.type
_entity.pdbx_description
1 polymer ?
#
loop_
_entity_poly.entity_id
_entity_poly.type
_entity_poly.pdbx_seq_one_letter_code
_entity_poly.pdbx_strand_id
1 'polypeptide(L)'
;MYEQGLILLPHLATLGWGVGPGGEVIDTFPYFVSGVLHLISSAVLGFGGIYHALLGPETLEESFPFFGYVWKDRNKMTTILGIHLILLGIGAF
;
A
#
# COMPACT_ATOMS: atom_id res chain seq x y z
N MET A 1 25.04 8.26 2.44
CA MET A 1 23.98 7.23 2.61
C MET A 1 24.47 5.82 2.33
N TYR A 2 25.10 5.56 1.17
CA TYR A 2 25.47 4.20 0.73
C TYR A 2 26.45 3.45 1.67
N GLU A 3 27.27 4.17 2.43
CA GLU A 3 28.21 3.58 3.40
C GLU A 3 27.54 2.98 4.65
N GLN A 4 26.25 3.27 4.87
CA GLN A 4 25.50 2.84 6.07
C GLN A 4 24.53 1.67 5.80
N GLY A 5 24.55 1.07 4.61
CA GLY A 5 23.66 -0.06 4.26
C GLY A 5 22.17 0.31 4.18
N LEU A 6 21.86 1.59 3.95
CA LEU A 6 20.49 2.09 3.90
C LEU A 6 19.83 1.75 2.56
N ILE A 7 18.67 1.10 2.60
CA ILE A 7 17.91 0.76 1.39
C ILE A 7 16.66 1.63 1.19
N LEU A 8 16.00 2.07 2.27
CA LEU A 8 14.75 2.84 2.18
C LEU A 8 14.98 4.34 2.02
N LEU A 9 15.92 4.93 2.78
CA LEU A 9 16.20 6.37 2.71
C LEU A 9 16.64 6.83 1.32
N PRO A 10 17.45 6.07 0.55
CA PRO A 10 17.74 6.43 -0.84
C PRO A 10 16.50 6.52 -1.74
N HIS A 11 15.46 5.71 -1.52
CA HIS A 11 14.21 5.80 -2.29
C HIS A 11 13.46 7.11 -1.99
N LEU A 12 13.38 7.51 -0.72
CA LEU A 12 12.75 8.77 -0.32
C LEU A 12 13.56 9.99 -0.80
N ALA A 13 14.89 9.92 -0.73
CA ALA A 13 15.78 10.95 -1.26
C ALA A 13 15.66 11.11 -2.79
N THR A 14 15.46 10.00 -3.52
CA THR A 14 15.23 10.03 -4.98
C THR A 14 13.93 10.78 -5.34
N LEU A 15 12.93 10.75 -4.46
CA LEU A 15 11.70 11.53 -4.59
C LEU A 15 11.87 13.01 -4.19
N GLY A 16 13.07 13.43 -3.80
CA GLY A 16 13.38 14.81 -3.42
C GLY A 16 13.10 15.17 -1.96
N TRP A 17 12.75 14.20 -1.10
CA TRP A 17 12.52 14.48 0.31
C TRP A 17 13.81 14.53 1.12
N GLY A 18 13.95 15.57 1.94
CA GLY A 18 15.03 15.71 2.92
C GLY A 18 16.43 15.99 2.34
N VAL A 19 16.54 16.18 1.03
CA VAL A 19 17.82 16.39 0.34
C VAL A 19 17.91 17.77 -0.33
N GLY A 20 19.12 18.33 -0.32
CA GLY A 20 19.49 19.56 -1.01
C GLY A 20 20.37 19.33 -2.25
N PRO A 21 20.98 20.40 -2.80
CA PRO A 21 21.92 20.29 -3.90
C PRO A 21 23.04 19.28 -3.62
N GLY A 22 23.39 18.47 -4.63
CA GLY A 22 24.42 17.42 -4.49
C GLY A 22 23.97 16.18 -3.71
N GLY A 23 22.70 16.08 -3.29
CA GLY A 23 22.17 14.93 -2.55
C GLY A 23 22.54 14.91 -1.07
N GLU A 24 22.99 16.05 -0.54
CA GLU A 24 23.22 16.23 0.90
C GLU A 24 21.89 16.17 1.65
N VAL A 25 21.85 15.44 2.76
CA VAL A 25 20.67 15.39 3.63
C VAL A 25 20.63 16.65 4.47
N ILE A 26 19.56 17.45 4.30
CA ILE A 26 19.37 18.73 4.98
C ILE A 26 18.23 18.71 5.99
N ASP A 27 17.30 17.74 5.89
CA ASP A 27 16.19 17.55 6.82
C ASP A 27 15.77 16.08 6.88
N THR A 28 15.76 15.50 8.08
CA THR A 28 15.36 14.09 8.30
C THR A 28 13.90 13.92 8.67
N PHE A 29 13.17 15.00 8.95
CA PHE A 29 11.78 14.92 9.38
C PHE A 29 10.85 14.25 8.35
N PRO A 30 10.98 14.48 7.02
CA PRO A 30 10.18 13.76 6.02
C PRO A 30 10.38 12.23 6.07
N TYR A 31 11.58 11.75 6.38
CA TYR A 31 11.85 10.32 6.52
C TYR A 31 11.16 9.74 7.76
N PHE A 32 11.21 10.48 8.87
CA PHE A 32 10.51 10.10 10.10
C PHE A 32 8.99 10.03 9.90
N VAL A 33 8.40 11.06 9.29
CA VAL A 33 6.96 11.11 8.99
C VAL A 33 6.54 9.93 8.12
N SER A 34 7.29 9.65 7.05
CA SER A 34 7.02 8.49 6.18
C SER A 34 7.00 7.19 6.99
N GLY A 35 8.01 6.95 7.84
CA GLY A 35 8.05 5.76 8.70
C GLY A 35 6.86 5.64 9.65
N VAL A 36 6.50 6.73 10.34
CA VAL A 36 5.39 6.74 11.29
C VAL A 36 4.05 6.50 10.59
N LEU A 37 3.79 7.15 9.46
CA LEU A 37 2.54 6.98 8.72
C LEU A 37 2.34 5.53 8.26
N HIS A 38 3.40 4.90 7.72
CA HIS A 38 3.32 3.50 7.30
C HIS A 38 3.16 2.55 8.48
N LEU A 39 3.85 2.79 9.60
CA LEU A 39 3.74 1.96 10.80
C LEU A 39 2.31 1.98 11.37
N ILE A 40 1.69 3.15 11.52
CA ILE A 40 0.32 3.27 12.02
C ILE A 40 -0.69 2.69 11.03
N SER A 41 -0.52 2.93 9.72
CA SER A 41 -1.38 2.35 8.69
C SER A 41 -1.35 0.82 8.72
N SER A 42 -0.19 0.22 8.99
CA SER A 42 -0.05 -1.24 9.09
C SER A 42 -0.90 -1.84 10.22
N ALA A 43 -1.10 -1.12 11.32
CA ALA A 43 -1.95 -1.58 12.42
C ALA A 43 -3.43 -1.66 12.00
N VAL A 44 -3.91 -0.69 11.22
CA VAL A 44 -5.28 -0.69 10.68
C VAL A 44 -5.47 -1.83 9.69
N LEU A 45 -4.52 -2.04 8.78
CA LEU A 45 -4.54 -3.16 7.83
C LEU A 45 -4.50 -4.52 8.55
N GLY A 46 -3.64 -4.66 9.56
CA GLY A 46 -3.55 -5.86 10.38
C GLY A 46 -4.84 -6.17 11.12
N PHE A 47 -5.49 -5.14 11.69
CA PHE A 47 -6.79 -5.29 12.33
C PHE A 47 -7.87 -5.81 11.36
N GLY A 48 -8.00 -5.20 10.19
CA GLY A 48 -8.93 -5.66 9.16
C GLY A 48 -8.66 -7.10 8.70
N GLY A 49 -7.37 -7.45 8.52
CA GLY A 49 -6.95 -8.80 8.17
C GLY A 49 -7.33 -9.84 9.22
N ILE A 50 -7.07 -9.57 10.50
CA ILE A 50 -7.44 -10.46 11.61
C ILE A 50 -8.96 -10.63 11.70
N TYR A 51 -9.71 -9.52 11.57
CA TYR A 51 -11.16 -9.56 11.57
C TYR A 51 -11.70 -10.47 10.45
N HIS A 52 -11.27 -10.26 9.21
CA HIS A 52 -11.75 -11.04 8.08
C HIS A 52 -11.27 -12.50 8.09
N ALA A 53 -10.16 -12.81 8.76
CA ALA A 53 -9.66 -14.17 8.87
C ALA A 53 -10.32 -15.00 9.99
N LEU A 54 -10.77 -14.37 11.08
CA LEU A 54 -11.23 -15.07 12.28
C LEU A 54 -12.70 -14.84 12.66
N LEU A 55 -13.27 -13.68 12.30
CA LEU A 55 -14.59 -13.23 12.79
C LEU A 55 -15.57 -12.94 11.66
N GLY A 56 -15.07 -12.50 10.51
CA GLY A 56 -15.89 -12.26 9.32
C GLY A 56 -16.52 -13.53 8.75
N PRO A 57 -17.49 -13.41 7.84
CA PRO A 57 -18.10 -14.55 7.19
C PRO A 57 -17.07 -15.31 6.33
N GLU A 58 -17.16 -16.64 6.31
CA GLU A 58 -16.25 -17.49 5.52
C GLU A 58 -16.42 -17.31 4.00
N THR A 59 -17.64 -16.98 3.56
CA THR A 59 -18.00 -16.72 2.17
C THR A 59 -18.78 -15.40 2.06
N LEU A 60 -18.73 -14.76 0.90
CA LEU A 60 -19.31 -13.43 0.68
C LEU A 60 -20.44 -13.43 -0.33
N GLU A 61 -20.64 -14.52 -1.06
CA GLU A 61 -21.52 -14.63 -2.21
C GLU A 61 -22.99 -14.35 -1.88
N GLU A 62 -23.44 -14.78 -0.69
CA GLU A 62 -24.83 -14.62 -0.26
C GLU A 62 -25.08 -13.27 0.43
N SER A 63 -24.22 -12.91 1.38
CA SER A 63 -24.41 -11.71 2.20
C SER A 63 -23.91 -10.43 1.53
N PHE A 64 -22.92 -10.53 0.64
CA PHE A 64 -22.23 -9.40 0.03
C PHE A 64 -21.90 -9.66 -1.45
N PRO A 65 -22.91 -9.80 -2.34
CA PRO A 65 -22.73 -10.24 -3.73
C PRO A 65 -21.81 -9.34 -4.58
N PHE A 66 -21.68 -8.06 -4.22
CA PHE A 66 -20.70 -7.17 -4.86
C PHE A 66 -19.25 -7.61 -4.58
N PHE A 67 -18.95 -8.10 -3.37
CA PHE A 67 -17.62 -8.56 -2.97
C PHE A 67 -17.40 -10.06 -3.22
N GLY A 68 -18.45 -10.88 -3.19
CA GLY A 68 -18.38 -12.31 -3.49
C GLY A 68 -17.98 -12.60 -4.94
N TYR A 69 -17.27 -13.70 -5.18
CA TYR A 69 -16.83 -14.12 -6.52
C TYR A 69 -16.64 -15.62 -6.60
N VAL A 70 -16.84 -16.18 -7.80
CA VAL A 70 -16.45 -17.55 -8.14
C VAL A 70 -15.39 -17.48 -9.22
N TRP A 71 -14.33 -18.29 -9.10
CA TRP A 71 -13.18 -18.27 -10.04
C TRP A 71 -13.56 -18.44 -11.52
N LYS A 72 -14.70 -19.08 -11.81
CA LYS A 72 -15.20 -19.31 -13.18
C LYS A 72 -15.95 -18.12 -13.77
N ASP A 73 -16.36 -17.14 -12.96
CA ASP A 73 -17.03 -15.94 -13.45
C ASP A 73 -16.01 -14.98 -14.08
N ARG A 74 -15.85 -15.11 -15.40
CA ARG A 74 -14.92 -14.29 -16.18
C ARG A 74 -15.22 -12.80 -16.07
N ASN A 75 -16.50 -12.41 -16.03
CA ASN A 75 -16.89 -11.02 -15.96
C ASN A 75 -16.45 -10.42 -14.62
N LYS A 76 -16.75 -11.09 -13.50
CA LYS A 76 -16.33 -10.64 -12.17
C LYS A 76 -14.81 -10.54 -12.04
N MET A 77 -14.06 -11.51 -12.59
CA MET A 77 -12.60 -11.46 -12.59
C MET A 77 -12.06 -10.23 -13.35
N THR A 78 -12.59 -9.95 -14.54
CA THR A 78 -12.17 -8.77 -15.32
C THR A 78 -12.61 -7.44 -14.68
N THR A 79 -13.74 -7.40 -13.98
CA THR A 79 -14.17 -6.21 -13.23
C THR A 79 -13.20 -5.91 -12.09
N ILE A 80 -12.83 -6.91 -11.29
CA ILE A 80 -11.86 -6.75 -10.19
C ILE A 80 -10.51 -6.28 -10.77
N LEU A 81 -10.03 -6.90 -11.84
CA LEU A 81 -8.80 -6.46 -12.52
C LEU A 81 -8.90 -5.00 -12.99
N GLY A 82 -10.00 -4.61 -13.64
CA GLY A 82 -10.23 -3.26 -14.13
C GLY A 82 -10.18 -2.20 -13.03
N ILE A 83 -10.77 -2.48 -11.86
CA ILE A 83 -10.71 -1.58 -10.69
C ILE A 83 -9.25 -1.39 -10.26
N HIS A 84 -8.48 -2.48 -10.14
CA HIS A 84 -7.07 -2.38 -9.75
C HIS A 84 -6.21 -1.64 -10.79
N LEU A 85 -6.49 -1.82 -12.09
CA LEU A 85 -5.80 -1.09 -13.15
C LEU A 85 -6.04 0.42 -13.07
N ILE A 86 -7.25 0.87 -12.70
CA ILE A 86 -7.53 2.29 -12.45
C ILE A 86 -6.69 2.81 -11.27
N LEU A 87 -6.64 2.06 -10.16
CA LEU A 87 -5.84 2.44 -8.98
C LEU A 87 -4.34 2.50 -9.28
N LEU A 88 -3.82 1.54 -10.04
CA LEU A 88 -2.43 1.56 -10.52
C LEU A 88 -2.17 2.76 -11.43
N GLY A 89 -3.13 3.08 -12.31
CA GLY A 89 -3.09 4.28 -13.12
C GLY A 89 -2.95 5.53 -12.26
N ILE A 90 -3.80 5.70 -11.24
CA ILE A 90 -3.76 6.84 -10.32
C ILE A 90 -2.40 6.96 -9.61
N GLY A 91 -1.79 5.83 -9.19
CA GLY A 91 -0.49 5.85 -8.53
C GLY A 91 0.70 6.20 -9.44
N ALA A 92 0.53 6.15 -10.75
CA ALA A 92 1.57 6.47 -11.74
C ALA A 92 1.51 7.92 -12.27
N PHE A 93 0.36 8.60 -12.13
CA PHE A 93 0.18 10.02 -12.46
C PHE A 93 0.75 10.92 -11.35
#